data_AF-A0A935LSV1-F1
#
_entry.id   AF-A0A935LSV1-F1
#
_cell.length_a   1.000
_cell.length_b   1.000
_cell.length_c   1.000
_cell.angle_alpha   90.00
_cell.angle_beta   90.00
_cell.angle_gamma   90.00
#
_symmetry.space_group_name_H-M   'P 1'
#
loop_
_entity.id
_entity.type
_entity.pdbx_description
1 polymer ?
#
loop_
_entity_poly.entity_id
_entity_poly.type
_entity_poly.pdbx_seq_one_letter_code
_entity_poly.pdbx_strand_id
1 'polypeptide(L)'
;MKKEREKILVKKYGKSVSQENQQEEDLIKETEINRPKQEETAQIIIKEKKPREIKKAPELVSNITDKTNISEIDVNPENSNEVDSLKSNKEDDFVEEKLEKYKFPGVELLIEPTKEEFDTIPNEELTENGRLLQAKLLKFGIEVEKVFATPGPVVTLYELVPAADVKLSKIESLQDDIALAMKAKGIRMIIPIPGKGTVGVEIPNKKAQLVRIKSLLSSQKFKASTLSLPVAFGKTIDGEIFIDDLAKMPHLLIAGATGSGKSVSINTVIASLCIRNILRI
;
A
#
# COMPACT_ATOMS: atom_id res chain seq x y z
N MET A 1 76.97 20.04 -13.49
CA MET A 1 76.75 18.91 -12.56
C MET A 1 75.46 18.08 -12.79
N LYS A 2 74.30 18.63 -13.21
CA LYS A 2 73.10 17.80 -13.54
C LYS A 2 73.21 17.06 -14.89
N LYS A 3 73.63 17.75 -15.95
CA LYS A 3 73.77 17.18 -17.32
C LYS A 3 74.85 16.09 -17.46
N GLU A 4 75.76 16.01 -16.49
CA GLU A 4 76.86 15.05 -16.48
C GLU A 4 76.46 13.74 -15.77
N ARG A 5 75.49 13.80 -14.84
CA ARG A 5 74.89 12.62 -14.21
C ARG A 5 73.94 11.86 -15.14
N GLU A 6 73.19 12.55 -16.00
CA GLU A 6 72.32 11.91 -17.01
C GLU A 6 73.11 11.13 -18.07
N LYS A 7 74.27 11.64 -18.51
CA LYS A 7 75.14 10.93 -19.46
C LYS A 7 75.77 9.67 -18.88
N ILE A 8 75.94 9.58 -17.55
CA ILE A 8 76.52 8.41 -16.88
C ILE A 8 75.48 7.30 -16.68
N LEU A 9 74.20 7.66 -16.44
CA LEU A 9 73.11 6.70 -16.26
C LEU A 9 72.73 5.97 -17.57
N VAL A 10 72.69 6.70 -18.69
CA VAL A 10 72.36 6.14 -20.02
C VAL A 10 73.45 5.17 -20.53
N LYS A 11 74.71 5.35 -20.12
CA LYS A 11 75.83 4.49 -20.55
C LYS A 11 75.93 3.18 -19.77
N LYS A 12 75.29 3.08 -18.58
CA LYS A 12 75.35 1.89 -17.71
C LYS A 12 74.10 1.00 -17.79
N TYR A 13 72.96 1.57 -18.17
CA TYR A 13 71.69 0.85 -18.31
C TYR A 13 71.07 1.17 -19.67
N GLY A 14 71.63 0.56 -20.71
CA GLY A 14 71.10 0.67 -22.06
C GLY A 14 69.76 -0.06 -22.19
N LYS A 15 68.66 0.56 -21.75
CA LYS A 15 67.28 0.23 -22.14
C LYS A 15 66.46 1.51 -22.14
N SER A 16 65.83 1.77 -23.28
CA SER A 16 65.01 2.94 -23.57
C SER A 16 63.66 2.87 -22.85
N VAL A 17 63.31 3.96 -22.15
CA VAL A 17 62.05 4.23 -21.41
C VAL A 17 60.78 4.07 -22.28
N SER A 18 60.91 3.89 -23.59
CA SER A 18 59.81 3.70 -24.53
C SER A 18 59.26 2.26 -24.61
N GLN A 19 59.93 1.25 -24.04
CA GLN A 19 59.44 -0.14 -24.07
C GLN A 19 58.62 -0.55 -22.84
N GLU A 20 58.76 0.16 -21.70
CA GLU A 20 57.95 -0.12 -20.50
C GLU A 20 56.50 0.37 -20.65
N ASN A 21 56.27 1.50 -21.33
CA ASN A 21 54.92 2.03 -21.54
C ASN A 21 54.05 1.18 -22.48
N GLN A 22 54.64 0.41 -23.41
CA GLN A 22 53.86 -0.45 -24.31
C GLN A 22 53.46 -1.78 -23.64
N GLN A 23 54.31 -2.33 -22.76
CA GLN A 23 53.95 -3.52 -21.99
C GLN A 23 52.92 -3.24 -20.89
N GLU A 24 52.93 -2.05 -20.28
CA GLU A 24 51.86 -1.63 -19.36
C GLU A 24 50.53 -1.40 -20.09
N GLU A 25 50.54 -0.79 -21.28
CA GLU A 25 49.31 -0.59 -22.06
C GLU A 25 48.68 -1.89 -22.56
N ASP A 26 49.49 -2.91 -22.89
CA ASP A 26 48.98 -4.21 -23.37
C ASP A 26 48.46 -5.09 -22.21
N LEU A 27 49.05 -5.02 -21.00
CA LEU A 27 48.49 -5.67 -19.80
C LEU A 27 47.18 -5.02 -19.32
N ILE A 28 47.01 -3.71 -19.52
CA ILE A 28 45.76 -3.01 -19.21
C ILE A 28 44.66 -3.40 -20.23
N LYS A 29 45.00 -3.61 -21.50
CA LYS A 29 44.04 -4.07 -22.52
C LYS A 29 43.60 -5.53 -22.31
N GLU A 30 44.49 -6.44 -21.90
CA GLU A 30 44.09 -7.82 -21.58
C GLU A 30 43.25 -7.92 -20.30
N THR A 31 43.43 -7.02 -19.34
CA THR A 31 42.61 -6.96 -18.12
C THR A 31 41.27 -6.24 -18.31
N GLU A 32 41.13 -5.36 -19.30
CA GLU A 32 39.86 -4.74 -19.68
C GLU A 32 38.93 -5.67 -20.49
N ILE A 33 39.49 -6.62 -21.26
CA ILE A 33 38.71 -7.57 -22.08
C ILE A 33 38.07 -8.69 -21.22
N ASN A 34 38.57 -8.93 -20.01
CA ASN A 34 38.09 -9.99 -19.12
C ASN A 34 37.39 -9.47 -17.84
N ARG A 35 36.82 -8.26 -17.90
CA ARG A 35 35.76 -7.88 -16.96
C ARG A 35 34.49 -8.66 -17.33
N PRO A 36 33.88 -9.42 -16.41
CA PRO A 36 32.55 -9.96 -16.67
C PRO A 36 31.65 -8.79 -17.07
N LYS A 37 30.98 -8.91 -18.21
CA LYS A 37 29.94 -7.98 -18.67
C LYS A 37 29.08 -7.64 -17.45
N GLN A 38 29.02 -6.36 -17.10
CA GLN A 38 28.06 -5.88 -16.11
C GLN A 38 26.70 -6.43 -16.54
N GLU A 39 26.13 -7.28 -15.69
CA GLU A 39 24.75 -7.74 -15.81
C GLU A 39 23.90 -6.52 -16.12
N GLU A 40 23.16 -6.53 -17.23
CA GLU A 40 22.14 -5.51 -17.52
C GLU A 40 21.07 -5.62 -16.43
N THR A 41 21.34 -4.99 -15.28
CA THR A 41 20.38 -4.90 -14.19
C THR A 41 19.21 -4.08 -14.70
N ALA A 42 18.01 -4.69 -14.73
CA ALA A 42 16.75 -3.99 -14.99
C ALA A 42 16.72 -2.60 -14.37
N GLN A 43 16.15 -1.64 -15.10
CA GLN A 43 15.92 -0.30 -14.59
C GLN A 43 14.91 -0.37 -13.44
N ILE A 44 15.35 0.00 -12.24
CA ILE A 44 14.46 0.21 -11.10
C ILE A 44 13.89 1.62 -11.22
N ILE A 45 12.57 1.69 -11.31
CA ILE A 45 11.85 2.95 -11.51
C ILE A 45 10.99 3.21 -10.27
N ILE A 46 11.36 4.23 -9.51
CA ILE A 46 10.58 4.64 -8.34
C ILE A 46 9.41 5.50 -8.82
N LYS A 47 8.18 5.06 -8.55
CA LYS A 47 6.98 5.85 -8.84
C LYS A 47 6.72 6.79 -7.66
N GLU A 48 7.33 7.97 -7.68
CA GLU A 48 6.97 9.03 -6.74
C GLU A 48 5.55 9.53 -6.99
N LYS A 49 4.80 9.78 -5.91
CA LYS A 49 3.45 10.35 -6.01
C LYS A 49 3.53 11.84 -6.35
N LYS A 50 3.01 12.22 -7.52
CA LYS A 50 2.44 13.56 -7.70
C LYS A 50 1.13 13.65 -6.90
N PRO A 51 0.81 14.78 -6.25
CA PRO A 51 -0.51 14.98 -5.65
C PRO A 51 -1.58 14.82 -6.73
N ARG A 52 -2.44 13.80 -6.62
CA ARG A 52 -3.61 13.68 -7.49
C ARG A 52 -4.57 14.81 -7.11
N GLU A 53 -4.80 15.74 -8.03
CA GLU A 53 -5.93 16.66 -7.94
C GLU A 53 -7.22 15.86 -7.80
N ILE A 54 -8.05 16.26 -6.83
CA ILE A 54 -9.35 15.68 -6.57
C ILE A 54 -10.25 16.03 -7.76
N LYS A 55 -10.35 15.14 -8.74
CA LYS A 55 -11.41 15.24 -9.75
C LYS A 55 -12.74 14.96 -9.04
N LYS A 56 -13.62 15.96 -9.03
CA LYS A 56 -15.03 15.79 -8.62
C LYS A 56 -15.62 14.63 -9.43
N ALA A 57 -16.22 13.67 -8.73
CA ALA A 57 -16.96 12.59 -9.38
C ALA A 57 -18.17 13.17 -10.12
N PRO A 58 -18.47 12.71 -11.35
CA PRO A 58 -19.66 13.14 -12.07
C PRO A 58 -20.92 12.53 -11.40
N GLU A 59 -21.97 13.34 -11.29
CA GLU A 59 -23.31 12.89 -10.94
C GLU A 59 -23.85 12.02 -12.08
N LEU A 60 -24.21 10.76 -11.78
CA LEU A 60 -24.92 9.89 -12.69
C LEU A 60 -26.37 9.79 -12.24
N VAL A 61 -27.22 10.46 -12.99
CA VAL A 61 -28.68 10.33 -13.01
C VAL A 61 -29.02 9.06 -13.79
N SER A 62 -29.88 8.20 -13.23
CA SER A 62 -30.67 7.27 -14.05
C SER A 62 -31.98 6.92 -13.35
N ASN A 63 -33.05 7.50 -13.88
CA ASN A 63 -34.41 7.02 -13.78
C ASN A 63 -34.50 5.58 -14.31
N ILE A 64 -35.08 4.66 -13.53
CA ILE A 64 -35.78 3.49 -14.08
C ILE A 64 -37.03 3.26 -13.21
N THR A 65 -38.16 3.71 -13.77
CA THR A 65 -39.47 3.10 -13.57
C THR A 65 -39.41 1.64 -14.06
N ASP A 66 -39.87 0.68 -13.26
CA ASP A 66 -40.85 -0.29 -13.74
C ASP A 66 -41.41 -1.19 -12.63
N LYS A 67 -42.72 -1.40 -12.74
CA LYS A 67 -43.55 -2.33 -11.97
C LYS A 67 -43.15 -3.77 -12.33
N THR A 68 -43.23 -4.69 -11.37
CA THR A 68 -43.99 -5.95 -11.53
C THR A 68 -44.04 -6.76 -10.23
N ASN A 69 -45.28 -7.11 -9.87
CA ASN A 69 -45.76 -8.26 -9.10
C ASN A 69 -44.77 -9.38 -8.77
N ILE A 70 -44.78 -9.80 -7.50
CA ILE A 70 -44.72 -11.22 -7.14
C ILE A 70 -45.82 -11.51 -6.11
N SER A 71 -46.50 -12.60 -6.39
CA SER A 71 -47.78 -13.13 -5.93
C SER A 71 -47.89 -13.54 -4.46
N GLU A 72 -49.14 -13.46 -4.02
CA GLU A 72 -49.77 -14.08 -2.86
C GLU A 72 -49.43 -15.57 -2.68
N ILE A 73 -49.22 -16.00 -1.43
CA ILE A 73 -49.54 -17.35 -0.98
C ILE A 73 -50.44 -17.22 0.24
N ASP A 74 -51.63 -17.76 0.01
CA ASP A 74 -52.79 -17.95 0.88
C ASP A 74 -52.54 -19.04 1.92
N VAL A 75 -52.84 -18.77 3.19
CA VAL A 75 -53.11 -19.79 4.21
C VAL A 75 -54.28 -19.31 5.07
N ASN A 76 -55.44 -19.90 4.81
CA ASN A 76 -56.71 -19.71 5.51
C ASN A 76 -56.62 -20.19 6.99
N PRO A 77 -57.43 -19.60 7.90
CA PRO A 77 -57.30 -19.69 9.35
C PRO A 77 -58.17 -20.82 9.91
N GLU A 78 -57.83 -21.32 11.10
CA GLU A 78 -58.76 -21.81 12.13
C GLU A 78 -57.94 -22.39 13.30
N ASN A 79 -57.65 -21.56 14.29
CA ASN A 79 -58.03 -21.93 15.65
C ASN A 79 -58.09 -20.69 16.54
N SER A 80 -59.26 -20.60 17.15
CA SER A 80 -59.84 -19.46 17.82
C SER A 80 -59.46 -19.39 19.29
N ASN A 81 -59.45 -18.16 19.79
CA ASN A 81 -59.76 -17.76 21.17
C ASN A 81 -58.63 -17.91 22.19
N GLU A 82 -57.91 -16.80 22.39
CA GLU A 82 -57.72 -16.21 23.72
C GLU A 82 -57.13 -14.79 23.55
N VAL A 83 -58.01 -13.82 23.30
CA VAL A 83 -57.71 -12.39 23.43
C VAL A 83 -58.87 -11.75 24.18
N ASP A 84 -58.80 -11.79 25.50
CA ASP A 84 -59.42 -10.72 26.28
C ASP A 84 -58.66 -10.45 27.57
N SER A 85 -58.69 -9.18 27.97
CA SER A 85 -58.10 -8.58 29.16
C SER A 85 -56.58 -8.35 29.16
N LEU A 86 -56.18 -7.17 28.68
CA LEU A 86 -55.51 -6.13 29.49
C LEU A 86 -55.32 -4.87 28.64
N LYS A 87 -56.42 -4.14 28.45
CA LYS A 87 -56.35 -2.68 28.25
C LYS A 87 -55.88 -2.06 29.56
N SER A 88 -54.58 -1.90 29.73
CA SER A 88 -54.04 -0.94 30.67
C SER A 88 -53.43 0.20 29.87
N ASN A 89 -54.19 1.29 29.78
CA ASN A 89 -53.67 2.61 29.41
C ASN A 89 -52.49 2.94 30.35
N LYS A 90 -51.28 2.82 29.83
CA LYS A 90 -50.16 3.66 30.24
C LYS A 90 -49.61 4.24 28.96
N GLU A 91 -50.06 5.46 28.69
CA GLU A 91 -49.26 6.42 27.94
C GLU A 91 -47.93 6.47 28.70
N ASP A 92 -46.93 5.75 28.19
CA ASP A 92 -45.55 6.01 28.59
C ASP A 92 -45.26 7.41 28.08
N ASP A 93 -45.43 8.39 28.97
CA ASP A 93 -44.84 9.72 28.85
C ASP A 93 -43.34 9.52 28.62
N PHE A 94 -42.95 9.36 27.35
CA PHE A 94 -41.60 9.65 26.91
C PHE A 94 -41.44 11.14 27.17
N VAL A 95 -40.96 11.46 28.37
CA VAL A 95 -40.42 12.78 28.68
C VAL A 95 -39.35 12.99 27.63
N GLU A 96 -39.70 13.79 26.62
CA GLU A 96 -38.76 14.42 25.70
C GLU A 96 -37.98 15.41 26.59
N GLU A 97 -37.13 14.86 27.47
CA GLU A 97 -36.09 15.61 28.13
C GLU A 97 -35.35 16.24 26.97
N LYS A 98 -35.57 17.54 26.76
CA LYS A 98 -34.81 18.35 25.83
C LYS A 98 -33.37 18.15 26.23
N LEU A 99 -32.70 17.19 25.58
CA LEU A 99 -31.29 16.90 25.78
C LEU A 99 -30.61 18.26 25.72
N GLU A 100 -30.06 18.70 26.86
CA GLU A 100 -29.19 19.87 26.88
C GLU A 100 -28.24 19.71 25.69
N LYS A 101 -28.15 20.73 24.82
CA LYS A 101 -27.51 20.65 23.49
C LYS A 101 -26.25 19.79 23.56
N TYR A 102 -26.38 18.54 23.11
CA TYR A 102 -25.31 17.56 23.23
C TYR A 102 -24.08 18.08 22.48
N LYS A 103 -22.99 18.29 23.22
CA LYS A 103 -21.71 18.72 22.63
C LYS A 103 -20.98 17.50 22.16
N PHE A 104 -20.95 17.34 20.85
CA PHE A 104 -20.21 16.27 20.25
C PHE A 104 -18.68 16.42 20.43
N PRO A 105 -17.93 15.30 20.50
CA PRO A 105 -16.49 15.33 20.67
C PRO A 105 -15.79 15.81 19.39
N GLY A 106 -14.81 16.71 19.53
CA GLY A 106 -13.95 17.08 18.43
C GLY A 106 -12.69 16.21 18.30
N VAL A 107 -11.95 16.42 17.21
CA VAL A 107 -10.73 15.65 16.89
C VAL A 107 -9.55 15.97 17.83
N GLU A 108 -9.65 17.04 18.60
CA GLU A 108 -8.67 17.45 19.61
C GLU A 108 -8.47 16.41 20.72
N LEU A 109 -9.48 15.58 21.00
CA LEU A 109 -9.39 14.49 21.97
C LEU A 109 -8.47 13.34 21.51
N LEU A 110 -8.12 13.31 20.23
CA LEU A 110 -7.29 12.27 19.64
C LEU A 110 -5.80 12.62 19.74
N ILE A 111 -4.98 11.58 19.84
CA ILE A 111 -3.51 11.70 19.88
C ILE A 111 -2.99 12.25 18.55
N GLU A 112 -2.10 13.24 18.63
CA GLU A 112 -1.46 13.85 17.47
C GLU A 112 -0.60 12.84 16.69
N PRO A 113 -0.58 12.95 15.34
CA PRO A 113 0.33 12.16 14.56
C PRO A 113 1.79 12.59 14.80
N THR A 114 2.67 11.61 14.91
CA THR A 114 4.11 11.82 15.02
C THR A 114 4.72 12.11 13.65
N LYS A 115 5.84 12.85 13.61
CA LYS A 115 6.55 13.15 12.34
C LYS A 115 6.86 11.88 11.54
N GLU A 116 7.20 10.79 12.22
CA GLU A 116 7.51 9.50 11.61
C GLU A 116 6.36 8.88 10.79
N GLU A 117 5.11 9.29 11.02
CA GLU A 117 3.95 8.83 10.25
C GLU A 117 3.84 9.49 8.87
N PHE A 118 4.67 10.50 8.62
CA PHE A 118 4.74 11.24 7.37
C PHE A 118 6.09 11.04 6.65
N ASP A 119 7.04 10.37 7.29
CA ASP A 119 8.36 10.11 6.69
C ASP A 119 8.20 9.20 5.47
N THR A 120 8.82 9.57 4.36
CA THR A 120 8.88 8.71 3.18
C THR A 120 10.04 7.72 3.30
N ILE A 121 9.87 6.52 2.75
CA ILE A 121 10.95 5.54 2.68
C ILE A 121 12.07 6.11 1.78
N PRO A 122 13.34 6.06 2.20
CA PRO A 122 14.46 6.52 1.38
C PRO A 122 14.52 5.81 0.03
N ASN A 123 14.81 6.56 -1.04
CA ASN A 123 14.89 6.01 -2.41
C ASN A 123 15.99 4.95 -2.53
N GLU A 124 17.07 5.09 -1.77
CA GLU A 124 18.16 4.10 -1.68
C GLU A 124 17.65 2.76 -1.15
N GLU A 125 16.82 2.76 -0.12
CA GLU A 125 16.24 1.55 0.46
C GLU A 125 15.30 0.86 -0.54
N LEU A 126 14.45 1.64 -1.22
CA LEU A 126 13.55 1.12 -2.24
C LEU A 126 14.32 0.45 -3.38
N THR A 127 15.41 1.07 -3.80
CA THR A 127 16.29 0.59 -4.87
C THR A 127 17.05 -0.65 -4.45
N GLU A 128 17.62 -0.67 -3.24
CA GLU A 128 18.35 -1.83 -2.71
C GLU A 128 17.44 -3.06 -2.61
N ASN A 129 16.24 -2.88 -2.05
CA ASN A 129 15.25 -3.95 -1.95
C ASN A 129 14.78 -4.43 -3.33
N GLY A 130 14.60 -3.51 -4.30
CA GLY A 130 14.27 -3.86 -5.68
C GLY A 130 15.37 -4.68 -6.36
N ARG A 131 16.65 -4.31 -6.19
CA ARG A 131 17.80 -5.07 -6.70
C ARG A 131 17.91 -6.43 -6.04
N LEU A 132 17.69 -6.50 -4.73
CA LEU A 132 17.70 -7.76 -4.00
C LEU A 132 16.62 -8.70 -4.53
N LEU A 133 15.39 -8.22 -4.69
CA LEU A 133 14.27 -8.99 -5.23
C LEU A 133 14.60 -9.52 -6.64
N GLN A 134 15.12 -8.67 -7.52
CA GLN A 134 15.53 -9.06 -8.86
C GLN A 134 16.63 -10.13 -8.83
N ALA A 135 17.71 -9.90 -8.08
CA ALA A 135 18.84 -10.82 -8.01
C ALA A 135 18.41 -12.18 -7.44
N LYS A 136 17.42 -12.22 -6.55
CA LYS A 136 16.87 -13.47 -6.01
C LYS A 136 16.02 -14.21 -7.04
N LEU A 137 15.12 -13.52 -7.72
CA LEU A 137 14.33 -14.10 -8.81
C LEU A 137 15.23 -14.68 -9.91
N LEU A 138 16.30 -13.98 -10.26
CA LEU A 138 17.27 -14.45 -11.25
C LEU A 138 17.92 -15.78 -10.83
N LYS A 139 18.25 -15.95 -9.54
CA LYS A 139 18.80 -17.22 -9.01
C LYS A 139 17.83 -18.40 -9.11
N PHE A 140 16.53 -18.14 -9.13
CA PHE A 140 15.50 -19.15 -9.38
C PHE A 140 15.20 -19.34 -10.88
N GLY A 141 16.00 -18.72 -11.75
CA GLY A 141 15.80 -18.74 -13.20
C GLY A 141 14.52 -18.02 -13.60
N ILE A 142 14.23 -16.88 -12.97
CA ILE A 142 13.15 -15.96 -13.34
C ILE A 142 13.79 -14.63 -13.69
N GLU A 143 13.76 -14.30 -14.97
CA GLU A 143 14.26 -13.03 -15.47
C GLU A 143 13.17 -11.96 -15.37
N VAL A 144 13.55 -10.79 -14.87
CA VAL A 144 12.68 -9.63 -14.68
C VAL A 144 13.30 -8.46 -15.44
N GLU A 145 12.55 -7.90 -16.38
CA GLU A 145 13.00 -6.83 -17.26
C GLU A 145 12.97 -5.46 -16.57
N LYS A 146 11.95 -5.22 -15.74
CA LYS A 146 11.70 -3.94 -15.06
C LYS A 146 11.09 -4.17 -13.69
N VAL A 147 11.47 -3.31 -12.74
CA VAL A 147 10.92 -3.28 -11.38
C VAL A 147 10.47 -1.86 -11.07
N PHE A 148 9.18 -1.70 -10.74
CA PHE A 148 8.65 -0.44 -10.25
C PHE A 148 8.37 -0.54 -8.76
N ALA A 149 8.83 0.43 -7.98
CA ALA A 149 8.55 0.50 -6.55
C ALA A 149 7.51 1.60 -6.28
N THR A 150 6.45 1.25 -5.56
CA THR A 150 5.44 2.19 -5.04
C THR A 150 5.43 2.08 -3.52
N PRO A 151 6.04 3.04 -2.80
CA PRO A 151 6.12 2.99 -1.35
C PRO A 151 4.76 3.26 -0.71
N GLY A 152 4.43 2.45 0.29
CA GLY A 152 3.23 2.60 1.12
C GLY A 152 3.58 2.78 2.60
N PRO A 153 2.59 3.03 3.47
CA PRO A 153 2.84 3.24 4.90
C PRO A 153 3.37 1.98 5.61
N VAL A 154 2.80 0.81 5.31
CA VAL A 154 3.13 -0.46 5.97
C VAL A 154 3.91 -1.40 5.07
N VAL A 155 3.58 -1.41 3.79
CA VAL A 155 4.18 -2.27 2.76
C VAL A 155 4.57 -1.42 1.55
N THR A 156 5.55 -1.88 0.79
CA THR A 156 5.91 -1.34 -0.53
C THR A 156 5.48 -2.33 -1.59
N LEU A 157 4.79 -1.84 -2.63
CA LEU A 157 4.41 -2.64 -3.78
C LEU A 157 5.54 -2.58 -4.83
N TYR A 158 6.14 -3.74 -5.09
CA TYR A 158 7.07 -3.95 -6.20
C TYR A 158 6.31 -4.56 -7.37
N GLU A 159 6.19 -3.82 -8.45
CA GLU A 159 5.59 -4.27 -9.70
C GLU A 159 6.70 -4.76 -10.65
N LEU A 160 6.66 -6.05 -10.98
CA LEU A 160 7.66 -6.78 -11.75
C LEU A 160 7.12 -7.04 -13.16
N VAL A 161 7.96 -6.79 -14.16
CA VAL A 161 7.71 -7.20 -15.55
C VAL A 161 8.55 -8.45 -15.82
N PRO A 162 7.96 -9.67 -15.79
CA PRO A 162 8.70 -10.88 -16.11
C PRO A 162 9.01 -10.94 -17.61
N ALA A 163 10.11 -11.61 -17.97
CA ALA A 163 10.40 -11.95 -19.36
C ALA A 163 9.32 -12.89 -19.94
N ALA A 164 9.13 -12.86 -21.27
CA ALA A 164 8.03 -13.53 -21.96
C ALA A 164 7.91 -15.05 -21.68
N ASP A 165 9.02 -15.73 -21.41
CA ASP A 165 9.07 -17.19 -21.23
C ASP A 165 8.85 -17.66 -19.78
N VAL A 166 8.65 -16.74 -18.84
CA VAL A 166 8.46 -17.08 -17.42
C VAL A 166 7.01 -17.46 -17.14
N LYS A 167 6.80 -18.71 -16.67
CA LYS A 167 5.49 -19.15 -16.18
C LYS A 167 5.11 -18.45 -14.87
N LEU A 168 3.93 -17.85 -14.83
CA LEU A 168 3.41 -17.17 -13.63
C LEU A 168 3.29 -18.09 -12.41
N SER A 169 2.90 -19.35 -12.61
CA SER A 169 2.81 -20.35 -11.54
C SER A 169 4.15 -20.62 -10.85
N LYS A 170 5.26 -20.46 -11.58
CA LYS A 170 6.61 -20.60 -11.01
C LYS A 170 6.91 -19.45 -10.05
N ILE A 171 6.52 -18.22 -10.42
CA ILE A 171 6.68 -17.04 -9.55
C ILE A 171 5.83 -17.19 -8.30
N GLU A 172 4.56 -17.59 -8.45
CA GLU A 172 3.63 -17.80 -7.34
C GLU A 172 4.15 -18.84 -6.33
N SER A 173 4.75 -19.93 -6.81
CA SER A 173 5.31 -20.97 -5.95
C SER A 173 6.50 -20.52 -5.08
N LEU A 174 7.15 -19.41 -5.42
CA LEU A 174 8.32 -18.89 -4.71
C LEU A 174 7.96 -17.85 -3.64
N GLN A 175 6.68 -17.69 -3.30
CA GLN A 175 6.24 -16.68 -2.33
C GLN A 175 7.00 -16.78 -0.99
N ASP A 176 7.10 -17.97 -0.43
CA ASP A 176 7.74 -18.19 0.87
C ASP A 176 9.26 -18.03 0.78
N ASP A 177 9.87 -18.49 -0.31
CA ASP A 177 11.31 -18.35 -0.56
C ASP A 177 11.73 -16.89 -0.74
N ILE A 178 10.91 -16.09 -1.44
CA ILE A 178 11.13 -14.66 -1.59
C ILE A 178 10.92 -13.96 -0.24
N ALA A 179 9.90 -14.34 0.53
CA ALA A 179 9.70 -13.78 1.87
C ALA A 179 10.93 -14.00 2.76
N LEU A 180 11.47 -15.22 2.74
CA LEU A 180 12.70 -15.57 3.45
C LEU A 180 13.90 -14.75 2.96
N ALA A 181 14.06 -14.64 1.64
CA ALA A 181 15.17 -13.90 1.04
C ALA A 181 15.13 -12.40 1.34
N MET A 182 13.93 -11.83 1.44
CA MET A 182 13.70 -10.43 1.79
C MET A 182 13.67 -10.18 3.30
N LYS A 183 13.88 -11.23 4.12
CA LYS A 183 13.79 -11.18 5.59
C LYS A 183 12.46 -10.61 6.08
N ALA A 184 11.39 -10.85 5.33
CA ALA A 184 10.06 -10.40 5.65
C ALA A 184 9.33 -11.47 6.48
N LYS A 185 8.44 -11.04 7.39
CA LYS A 185 7.54 -11.94 8.12
C LYS A 185 6.60 -12.71 7.19
N GLY A 186 6.35 -12.13 6.02
CA GLY A 186 5.55 -12.68 4.92
C GLY A 186 5.47 -11.64 3.80
N ILE A 187 5.13 -12.08 2.59
CA ILE A 187 4.85 -11.21 1.45
C ILE A 187 3.51 -11.59 0.84
N ARG A 188 2.91 -10.69 0.07
CA ARG A 188 1.69 -10.98 -0.69
C ARG A 188 1.95 -10.79 -2.17
N MET A 189 1.65 -11.82 -2.95
CA MET A 189 1.72 -11.76 -4.41
C MET A 189 0.36 -11.46 -5.04
N ILE A 190 0.38 -10.63 -6.09
CA ILE A 190 -0.77 -10.30 -6.93
C ILE A 190 -0.38 -10.67 -8.36
N ILE A 191 -0.89 -11.82 -8.84
CA ILE A 191 -0.49 -12.40 -10.12
C ILE A 191 -1.74 -12.75 -10.93
N PRO A 192 -1.90 -12.24 -12.17
CA PRO A 192 -1.33 -10.98 -12.69
C PRO A 192 -2.06 -9.76 -12.09
N ILE A 193 -1.43 -8.58 -12.10
CA ILE A 193 -2.13 -7.31 -11.82
C ILE A 193 -3.14 -7.06 -12.95
N PRO A 194 -4.45 -6.93 -12.64
CA PRO A 194 -5.48 -6.69 -13.65
C PRO A 194 -5.17 -5.47 -14.50
N GLY A 195 -5.22 -5.64 -15.83
CA GLY A 195 -5.00 -4.56 -16.80
C GLY A 195 -3.55 -4.11 -17.00
N LYS A 196 -2.55 -4.75 -16.34
CA LYS A 196 -1.14 -4.37 -16.50
C LYS A 196 -0.22 -5.48 -17.02
N GLY A 197 -0.61 -6.75 -16.92
CA GLY A 197 0.25 -7.87 -17.34
C GLY A 197 1.54 -8.01 -16.52
N THR A 198 1.57 -7.43 -15.32
CA THR A 198 2.72 -7.42 -14.40
C THR A 198 2.42 -8.24 -13.16
N VAL A 199 3.46 -8.56 -12.39
CA VAL A 199 3.35 -9.23 -11.09
C VAL A 199 3.55 -8.21 -9.97
N GLY A 200 2.62 -8.15 -9.03
CA GLY A 200 2.77 -7.34 -7.82
C GLY A 200 3.31 -8.16 -6.67
N VAL A 201 4.32 -7.67 -5.98
CA VAL A 201 4.83 -8.23 -4.73
C VAL A 201 4.79 -7.15 -3.66
N GLU A 202 3.93 -7.33 -2.66
CA GLU A 202 3.85 -6.46 -1.50
C GLU A 202 4.83 -6.95 -0.44
N ILE A 203 5.84 -6.11 -0.15
CA ILE A 203 6.89 -6.42 0.82
C ILE A 203 6.75 -5.47 2.02
N PRO A 204 6.72 -5.98 3.26
CA PRO A 204 6.71 -5.13 4.45
C PRO A 204 7.89 -4.17 4.50
N ASN A 205 7.62 -2.92 4.86
CA ASN A 205 8.68 -1.94 5.08
C ASN A 205 9.50 -2.30 6.33
N LYS A 206 10.79 -1.97 6.35
CA LYS A 206 11.64 -2.16 7.55
C LYS A 206 11.05 -1.42 8.76
N LYS A 207 10.56 -0.19 8.54
CA LYS A 207 9.82 0.61 9.52
C LYS A 207 8.39 0.84 9.02
N ALA A 208 7.44 0.04 9.51
CA ALA A 208 6.04 0.25 9.22
C ALA A 208 5.52 1.51 9.94
N GLN A 209 4.82 2.37 9.21
CA GLN A 209 4.22 3.57 9.76
C GLN A 209 2.92 3.24 10.47
N LEU A 210 2.79 3.74 11.71
CA LEU A 210 1.51 3.71 12.40
C LEU A 210 0.53 4.66 11.68
N VAL A 211 -0.72 4.24 11.52
CA VAL A 211 -1.77 5.10 10.96
C VAL A 211 -2.67 5.55 12.09
N ARG A 212 -2.44 6.74 12.66
CA ARG A 212 -3.30 7.28 13.72
C ARG A 212 -4.63 7.77 13.16
N ILE A 213 -5.72 7.44 13.86
CA ILE A 213 -7.09 7.82 13.48
C ILE A 213 -7.27 9.33 13.34
N LYS A 214 -6.56 10.14 14.15
CA LYS A 214 -6.58 11.60 14.04
C LYS A 214 -6.17 12.08 12.65
N SER A 215 -5.17 11.45 12.03
CA SER A 215 -4.71 11.79 10.68
C SER A 215 -5.80 11.55 9.62
N LEU A 216 -6.67 10.58 9.85
CA LEU A 216 -7.78 10.23 8.97
C LEU A 216 -8.95 11.20 9.15
N LEU A 217 -9.39 11.39 10.39
CA LEU A 217 -10.57 12.20 10.73
C LEU A 217 -10.30 13.71 10.59
N SER A 218 -9.05 14.14 10.77
CA SER A 218 -8.66 15.56 10.57
C SER A 218 -8.51 15.93 9.10
N SER A 219 -8.48 14.94 8.20
CA SER A 219 -8.24 15.15 6.78
C SER A 219 -9.38 15.92 6.10
N GLN A 220 -9.03 16.70 5.08
CA GLN A 220 -10.03 17.40 4.28
C GLN A 220 -10.99 16.43 3.58
N LYS A 221 -10.50 15.25 3.17
CA LYS A 221 -11.31 14.20 2.55
C LYS A 221 -12.43 13.73 3.49
N PHE A 222 -12.13 13.58 4.79
CA PHE A 222 -13.14 13.20 5.79
C PHE A 222 -14.04 14.38 6.17
N LYS A 223 -13.49 15.57 6.41
CA LYS A 223 -14.28 16.74 6.81
C LYS A 223 -15.25 17.21 5.73
N ALA A 224 -14.83 17.22 4.47
CA ALA A 224 -15.63 17.71 3.34
C ALA A 224 -16.49 16.62 2.67
N SER A 225 -16.49 15.39 3.18
CA SER A 225 -17.26 14.32 2.56
C SER A 225 -18.77 14.56 2.75
N THR A 226 -19.56 14.14 1.76
CA THR A 226 -21.03 14.25 1.77
C THR A 226 -21.75 12.96 2.13
N LEU A 227 -21.00 11.92 2.53
CA LEU A 227 -21.50 10.61 2.94
C LEU A 227 -22.41 10.70 4.17
N SER A 228 -23.39 9.78 4.26
CA SER A 228 -24.40 9.75 5.32
C SER A 228 -23.82 9.23 6.63
N LEU A 229 -23.18 8.05 6.59
CA LEU A 229 -22.52 7.41 7.74
C LEU A 229 -21.05 7.14 7.40
N PRO A 230 -20.22 8.19 7.35
CA PRO A 230 -18.83 8.11 6.93
C PRO A 230 -17.96 7.37 7.95
N VAL A 231 -17.22 6.37 7.47
CA VAL A 231 -16.26 5.61 8.26
C VAL A 231 -14.88 5.71 7.61
N ALA A 232 -13.88 6.17 8.37
CA ALA A 232 -12.50 6.22 7.93
C ALA A 232 -11.74 4.96 8.36
N PHE A 233 -11.63 3.98 7.47
CA PHE A 233 -11.05 2.67 7.81
C PHE A 233 -9.52 2.68 7.94
N GLY A 234 -8.82 3.58 7.25
CA GLY A 234 -7.36 3.61 7.27
C GLY A 234 -6.74 4.28 6.06
N LYS A 235 -5.53 3.84 5.72
CA LYS A 235 -4.83 4.19 4.48
C LYS A 235 -4.70 2.95 3.58
N THR A 236 -4.81 3.12 2.27
CA THR A 236 -4.53 2.07 1.28
C THR A 236 -3.03 1.74 1.22
N ILE A 237 -2.65 0.72 0.45
CA ILE A 237 -1.24 0.40 0.18
C ILE A 237 -0.49 1.60 -0.42
N ASP A 238 -1.17 2.45 -1.20
CA ASP A 238 -0.56 3.66 -1.75
C ASP A 238 -0.58 4.84 -0.76
N GLY A 239 -1.05 4.65 0.47
CA GLY A 239 -1.14 5.68 1.49
C GLY A 239 -2.34 6.64 1.37
N GLU A 240 -3.29 6.37 0.48
CA GLU A 240 -4.50 7.20 0.36
C GLU A 240 -5.48 6.90 1.49
N ILE A 241 -6.07 7.94 2.07
CA ILE A 241 -7.10 7.77 3.12
C ILE A 241 -8.31 7.07 2.51
N PHE A 242 -8.66 5.91 3.05
CA PHE A 242 -9.83 5.13 2.65
C PHE A 242 -11.00 5.47 3.57
N ILE A 243 -12.06 6.01 2.97
CA ILE A 243 -13.29 6.45 3.62
C ILE A 243 -14.44 5.88 2.81
N ASP A 244 -15.41 5.27 3.49
CA ASP A 244 -16.61 4.75 2.85
C ASP A 244 -17.87 5.08 3.67
N ASP A 245 -19.04 4.86 3.07
CA ASP A 245 -20.34 5.13 3.67
C ASP A 245 -20.95 3.84 4.21
N LEU A 246 -21.07 3.75 5.53
CA LEU A 246 -21.72 2.63 6.19
C LEU A 246 -23.20 2.51 5.78
N ALA A 247 -23.86 3.60 5.35
CA ALA A 247 -25.24 3.52 4.85
C ALA A 247 -25.36 2.71 3.55
N LYS A 248 -24.29 2.62 2.76
CA LYS A 248 -24.23 1.76 1.55
C LYS A 248 -23.87 0.31 1.87
N MET A 249 -23.44 0.05 3.10
CA MET A 249 -23.09 -1.27 3.64
C MET A 249 -24.01 -1.58 4.82
N PRO A 250 -25.29 -1.88 4.59
CA PRO A 250 -26.29 -1.98 5.66
C PRO A 250 -25.92 -3.01 6.74
N HIS A 251 -25.10 -4.00 6.37
CA HIS A 251 -24.48 -4.94 7.30
C HIS A 251 -22.99 -5.09 6.98
N LEU A 252 -22.14 -4.99 8.00
CA LEU A 252 -20.68 -5.13 7.90
C LEU A 252 -20.22 -6.29 8.79
N LEU A 253 -19.58 -7.31 8.20
CA LEU A 253 -18.95 -8.41 8.93
C LEU A 253 -17.47 -8.10 9.20
N ILE A 254 -17.05 -8.09 10.47
CA ILE A 254 -15.65 -7.91 10.86
C ILE A 254 -15.16 -9.19 11.55
N ALA A 255 -14.26 -9.93 10.87
CA ALA A 255 -13.67 -11.16 11.36
C ALA A 255 -12.13 -11.07 11.38
N GLY A 256 -11.49 -11.83 12.27
CA GLY A 256 -10.03 -11.88 12.37
C GLY A 256 -9.55 -12.50 13.69
N ALA A 257 -8.36 -13.12 13.65
CA ALA A 257 -7.71 -13.74 14.80
C ALA A 257 -7.37 -12.73 15.91
N THR A 258 -7.06 -13.20 17.12
CA THR A 258 -6.61 -12.33 18.22
C THR A 258 -5.36 -11.56 17.82
N GLY A 259 -5.33 -10.25 18.11
CA GLY A 259 -4.21 -9.37 17.75
C GLY A 259 -4.19 -8.88 16.29
N SER A 260 -5.15 -9.30 15.45
CA SER A 260 -5.26 -8.81 14.04
C SER A 260 -5.77 -7.38 13.90
N GLY A 261 -6.26 -6.77 14.98
CA GLY A 261 -6.79 -5.40 14.99
C GLY A 261 -8.31 -5.27 14.95
N LYS A 262 -9.09 -6.37 14.96
CA LYS A 262 -10.57 -6.33 14.96
C LYS A 262 -11.19 -5.33 15.95
N SER A 263 -10.79 -5.38 17.22
CA SER A 263 -11.33 -4.47 18.25
C SER A 263 -10.96 -3.02 17.98
N VAL A 264 -9.75 -2.77 17.44
CA VAL A 264 -9.31 -1.43 17.04
C VAL A 264 -10.15 -0.94 15.87
N SER A 265 -10.40 -1.78 14.86
CA SER A 265 -11.25 -1.43 13.72
C SER A 265 -12.69 -1.07 14.13
N ILE A 266 -13.27 -1.81 15.08
CA ILE A 266 -14.61 -1.50 15.62
C ILE A 266 -14.58 -0.13 16.30
N ASN A 267 -13.57 0.15 17.14
CA ASN A 267 -13.42 1.45 17.79
C ASN A 267 -13.20 2.58 16.76
N THR A 268 -12.52 2.30 15.64
CA THR A 268 -12.37 3.26 14.54
C THR A 268 -13.71 3.58 13.88
N VAL A 269 -14.59 2.59 13.68
CA VAL A 269 -15.94 2.81 13.16
C VAL A 269 -16.74 3.69 14.12
N ILE A 270 -16.77 3.34 15.41
CA ILE A 270 -17.50 4.09 16.44
C ILE A 270 -16.99 5.54 16.51
N ALA A 271 -15.66 5.73 16.61
CA ALA A 271 -15.06 7.06 16.69
C ALA A 271 -15.35 7.91 15.44
N SER A 272 -15.36 7.30 14.25
CA SER A 272 -15.72 8.00 13.00
C SER A 272 -17.14 8.55 13.05
N LEU A 273 -18.09 7.75 13.57
CA LEU A 273 -19.50 8.15 13.69
C LEU A 273 -19.70 9.21 14.79
N CYS A 274 -19.09 9.02 15.96
CA CYS A 274 -19.17 9.98 17.07
C CYS A 274 -18.64 11.36 16.70
N ILE A 275 -17.55 11.43 15.94
CA ILE A 275 -16.91 12.69 15.53
C ILE A 275 -17.60 13.32 14.31
N ARG A 276 -18.38 12.58 13.50
CA ARG A 276 -18.95 13.13 12.26
C ARG A 276 -20.47 13.35 12.25
N ASN A 277 -21.26 12.57 12.98
CA ASN A 277 -22.72 12.80 13.05
C ASN A 277 -23.11 14.14 13.72
N ILE A 278 -22.10 14.95 14.05
CA ILE A 278 -22.10 16.38 14.40
C ILE A 278 -22.59 17.31 13.28
N LEU A 279 -22.33 17.00 12.01
CA LEU A 279 -22.42 18.02 10.94
C LEU A 279 -23.74 18.04 10.16
N ARG A 280 -24.75 17.25 10.55
CA ARG A 280 -25.99 17.09 9.76
C ARG A 280 -27.31 17.09 10.56
N ILE A 281 -27.28 17.41 11.86
CA ILE A 281 -28.48 17.72 12.65
C ILE A 281 -28.48 19.22 12.90
#